data_AF-A0A8H5HVC7-F1
#
_entry.id   AF-A0A8H5HVC7-F1
#
_cell.length_a   1.000
_cell.length_b   1.000
_cell.length_c   1.000
_cell.angle_alpha   90.00
_cell.angle_beta   90.00
_cell.angle_gamma   90.00
#
_symmetry.space_group_name_H-M   'P 1'
#
loop_
_entity.id
_entity.type
_entity.pdbx_description
1 polymer ?
#
loop_
_entity_poly.entity_id
_entity_poly.type
_entity_poly.pdbx_seq_one_letter_code
_entity_poly.pdbx_strand_id
1 'polypeptide(L)'
;MADRLGVDFALFHKERKKANEVSRMVLVGHVKDKIAILVDDMADTCGTLCLAAQHLSDAGVSKVYAIVTHGILSGDALKNIEESRLEKLIVTNTLPQAENQRKCPGKIEVIDVGNVLGEVIRRSHYGESVSKLFHEVPY
;
A
#
# COMPACT_ATOMS: atom_id res chain seq x y z
N MET A 1 -6.36 10.97 0.54
CA MET A 1 -4.98 11.15 0.02
C MET A 1 -4.97 11.89 -1.30
N ALA A 2 -5.76 11.45 -2.30
CA ALA A 2 -5.89 12.12 -3.60
C ALA A 2 -6.11 13.64 -3.49
N ASP A 3 -7.10 14.08 -2.69
CA ASP A 3 -7.37 15.52 -2.48
C ASP A 3 -6.17 16.28 -1.90
N ARG A 4 -5.42 15.69 -0.95
CA ARG A 4 -4.24 16.33 -0.35
C ARG A 4 -3.09 16.47 -1.35
N LEU A 5 -3.01 15.57 -2.34
CA LEU A 5 -2.00 15.59 -3.39
C LEU A 5 -2.47 16.35 -4.64
N GLY A 6 -3.74 16.75 -4.72
CA GLY A 6 -4.30 17.41 -5.90
C GLY A 6 -4.33 16.49 -7.14
N VAL A 7 -4.54 15.19 -6.96
CA VAL A 7 -4.55 14.19 -8.04
C VAL A 7 -5.89 13.47 -8.15
N ASP A 8 -6.13 12.84 -9.29
CA ASP A 8 -7.31 11.99 -9.51
C ASP A 8 -7.29 10.74 -8.62
N PHE A 9 -8.47 10.19 -8.33
CA PHE A 9 -8.61 8.89 -7.68
C PHE A 9 -9.39 7.89 -8.54
N ALA A 10 -9.10 6.61 -8.34
CA ALA A 10 -9.84 5.50 -8.90
C ALA A 10 -10.13 4.48 -7.78
N LEU A 11 -11.15 3.67 -7.98
CA LEU A 11 -11.67 2.71 -7.00
C LEU A 11 -11.82 1.34 -7.66
N PHE A 12 -11.39 0.30 -6.96
CA PHE A 12 -11.81 -1.06 -7.28
C PHE A 12 -13.08 -1.42 -6.50
N HIS A 13 -14.15 -1.71 -7.22
CA HIS A 13 -15.37 -2.26 -6.66
C HIS A 13 -15.39 -3.78 -6.82
N LYS A 14 -15.49 -4.50 -5.70
CA LYS A 14 -15.55 -5.97 -5.70
C LYS A 14 -17.02 -6.41 -5.71
N GLU A 15 -17.50 -6.88 -6.86
CA GLU A 15 -18.81 -7.51 -6.96
C GLU A 15 -18.73 -8.96 -6.50
N ARG A 16 -19.57 -9.33 -5.52
CA ARG A 16 -19.78 -10.72 -5.10
C ARG A 16 -21.19 -11.13 -5.50
N LYS A 17 -21.32 -12.01 -6.51
CA LYS A 17 -22.64 -12.51 -6.95
C LYS A 17 -23.21 -13.60 -6.02
N LYS A 18 -22.35 -14.45 -5.43
CA LYS A 18 -22.67 -15.43 -4.37
C LYS A 18 -21.44 -15.69 -3.50
N ALA A 19 -21.63 -16.26 -2.30
CA ALA A 19 -20.56 -16.56 -1.34
C ALA A 19 -19.44 -17.46 -1.89
N ASN A 20 -19.71 -18.27 -2.92
CA ASN A 20 -18.78 -19.24 -3.52
C ASN A 20 -18.51 -19.01 -5.02
N GLU A 21 -18.86 -17.85 -5.59
CA GLU A 21 -18.54 -17.52 -6.98
C GLU A 21 -17.33 -16.58 -7.07
N VAL A 22 -16.56 -16.73 -8.16
CA VAL A 22 -15.38 -15.91 -8.46
C VAL A 22 -15.76 -14.44 -8.44
N SER A 23 -15.16 -13.68 -7.52
CA SER A 23 -15.43 -12.25 -7.37
C SER A 23 -14.90 -11.47 -8.57
N ARG A 24 -15.74 -10.63 -9.19
CA ARG A 24 -15.30 -9.72 -10.26
C ARG A 24 -14.84 -8.40 -9.64
N MET A 25 -13.70 -7.90 -10.07
CA MET A 25 -13.18 -6.60 -9.68
C MET A 25 -13.44 -5.60 -10.82
N VAL A 26 -14.17 -4.51 -10.53
CA VAL A 26 -14.51 -3.46 -11.49
C VAL A 26 -13.74 -2.21 -11.14
N LEU A 27 -12.95 -1.69 -12.08
CA LEU A 27 -12.22 -0.43 -11.92
C LEU A 27 -13.12 0.75 -12.31
N VAL A 28 -13.28 1.70 -11.39
CA VAL A 28 -14.01 2.96 -11.60
C VAL A 28 -13.01 4.11 -11.55
N GLY A 29 -12.90 4.87 -12.64
CA GLY A 29 -11.98 6.01 -12.79
C GLY A 29 -11.09 5.89 -14.03
N HIS A 30 -10.56 7.03 -14.51
CA HIS A 30 -9.68 7.07 -15.68
C HIS A 30 -8.20 6.93 -15.28
N VAL A 31 -7.63 5.77 -15.56
CA VAL A 31 -6.24 5.43 -15.17
C VAL A 31 -5.25 5.37 -16.33
N LYS A 32 -5.73 5.26 -17.57
CA LYS A 32 -4.87 5.04 -18.75
C LYS A 32 -3.78 6.13 -18.89
N ASP A 33 -2.57 5.69 -19.25
CA ASP A 33 -1.36 6.49 -19.45
C ASP A 33 -0.87 7.24 -18.19
N LYS A 34 -1.39 6.89 -16.99
CA LYS A 34 -0.97 7.46 -15.69
C LYS A 34 -0.14 6.46 -14.89
N ILE A 35 0.53 6.97 -13.85
CA ILE A 35 1.09 6.15 -12.78
C ILE A 35 -0.02 5.92 -11.75
N ALA A 36 -0.27 4.66 -11.39
CA ALA A 36 -1.23 4.30 -10.36
C ALA A 36 -0.51 3.97 -9.04
N ILE A 37 -1.04 4.48 -7.93
CA ILE A 37 -0.59 4.15 -6.59
C ILE A 37 -1.75 3.48 -5.87
N LEU A 38 -1.64 2.17 -5.67
CA LEU A 38 -2.53 1.42 -4.80
C LEU A 38 -2.24 1.80 -3.36
N VAL A 39 -3.29 2.09 -2.59
CA VAL A 39 -3.18 2.42 -1.17
C VAL A 39 -4.11 1.51 -0.40
N ASP A 40 -3.56 0.82 0.60
CA ASP A 40 -4.33 0.00 1.54
C ASP A 40 -3.76 0.16 2.95
N ASP A 41 -4.48 -0.27 3.97
CA ASP A 41 -3.98 -0.24 5.34
C ASP A 41 -2.96 -1.38 5.58
N MET A 42 -3.22 -2.58 5.07
CA MET A 42 -2.38 -3.75 5.27
C MET A 42 -2.32 -4.68 4.05
N ALA A 43 -1.24 -5.46 3.97
CA ALA A 43 -1.07 -6.51 2.96
C ALA A 43 -0.59 -7.81 3.60
N ASP A 44 -1.40 -8.87 3.47
CA ASP A 44 -1.08 -10.21 3.97
C ASP A 44 -0.46 -11.09 2.86
N THR A 45 -1.25 -11.89 2.16
CA THR A 45 -0.76 -12.76 1.08
C THR A 45 -0.49 -12.02 -0.25
N CYS A 46 -0.75 -10.71 -0.29
CA CYS A 46 -0.62 -9.83 -1.46
C CYS A 46 -1.46 -10.20 -2.70
N GLY A 47 -2.29 -11.24 -2.66
CA GLY A 47 -3.08 -11.67 -3.81
C GLY A 47 -4.02 -10.58 -4.36
N THR A 48 -4.73 -9.85 -3.48
CA THR A 48 -5.61 -8.75 -3.88
C THR A 48 -4.84 -7.61 -4.53
N LEU A 49 -3.70 -7.21 -3.96
CA LEU A 49 -2.86 -6.14 -4.50
C LEU A 49 -2.28 -6.50 -5.87
N CYS A 50 -1.78 -7.74 -6.02
CA CYS A 50 -1.21 -8.21 -7.28
C CYS A 50 -2.28 -8.29 -8.38
N LEU A 51 -3.49 -8.75 -8.03
CA LEU A 51 -4.62 -8.77 -8.96
C LEU A 51 -5.03 -7.35 -9.37
N ALA A 52 -5.12 -6.41 -8.43
CA ALA A 52 -5.39 -5.01 -8.71
C ALA A 52 -4.31 -4.39 -9.62
N ALA A 53 -3.04 -4.69 -9.37
CA ALA A 53 -1.93 -4.24 -10.19
C ALA A 53 -2.01 -4.77 -11.63
N GLN A 54 -2.37 -6.05 -11.80
CA GLN A 54 -2.60 -6.63 -13.12
C GLN A 54 -3.77 -5.93 -13.84
N HIS A 55 -4.91 -5.72 -13.17
CA HIS A 55 -6.05 -5.00 -13.76
C HIS A 55 -5.71 -3.56 -14.16
N LEU A 56 -4.90 -2.85 -13.36
CA LEU A 56 -4.42 -1.51 -13.72
C LEU A 56 -3.51 -1.56 -14.95
N SER A 57 -2.58 -2.53 -15.00
CA SER A 57 -1.71 -2.75 -16.16
C SER A 57 -2.52 -3.01 -17.43
N ASP A 58 -3.55 -3.85 -17.35
CA ASP A 58 -4.43 -4.16 -18.48
C ASP A 58 -5.26 -2.94 -18.91
N ALA A 59 -5.56 -2.03 -17.98
CA ALA A 59 -6.22 -0.75 -18.24
C ALA A 59 -5.27 0.33 -18.82
N GLY A 60 -3.98 0.01 -19.02
CA GLY A 60 -3.02 0.86 -19.70
C GLY A 60 -2.32 1.89 -18.82
N VAL A 61 -2.17 1.64 -17.51
CA VAL A 61 -1.30 2.48 -16.66
C VAL A 61 0.18 2.28 -17.03
N SER A 62 1.01 3.30 -16.83
CA SER A 62 2.45 3.23 -17.15
C SER A 62 3.26 2.49 -16.07
N LYS A 63 2.90 2.67 -14.80
CA LYS A 63 3.50 1.98 -13.65
C LYS A 63 2.46 1.80 -12.55
N VAL A 64 2.65 0.75 -11.74
CA VAL A 64 1.85 0.51 -10.53
C VAL A 64 2.77 0.47 -9.32
N TYR A 65 2.51 1.31 -8.33
CA TYR A 65 3.10 1.22 -7.00
C TYR A 65 2.02 0.79 -6.01
N ALA A 66 2.42 0.17 -4.91
CA ALA A 66 1.54 -0.07 -3.78
C ALA A 66 2.16 0.50 -2.50
N ILE A 67 1.35 1.17 -1.69
CA ILE A 67 1.73 1.68 -0.37
C ILE A 67 0.76 1.08 0.64
N VAL A 68 1.30 0.37 1.64
CA VAL A 68 0.52 -0.13 2.76
C VAL A 68 1.16 0.22 4.09
N THR A 69 0.35 0.43 5.13
CA THR A 69 0.91 0.69 6.46
C THR A 69 1.53 -0.59 7.02
N HIS A 70 0.78 -1.68 7.05
CA HIS A 70 1.20 -2.94 7.66
C HIS A 70 1.49 -4.01 6.60
N GLY A 71 2.77 -4.22 6.30
CA GLY A 71 3.21 -5.34 5.48
C GLY A 71 3.32 -6.62 6.31
N ILE A 72 2.27 -7.43 6.37
CA ILE A 72 2.29 -8.75 7.04
C ILE A 72 3.07 -9.75 6.18
N LEU A 73 2.85 -9.71 4.85
CA LEU A 73 3.62 -10.43 3.83
C LEU A 73 3.78 -11.94 4.11
N SER A 74 2.70 -12.61 4.51
CA SER A 74 2.74 -14.03 4.85
C SER A 74 2.58 -14.96 3.64
N GLY A 75 2.93 -16.24 3.83
CA GLY A 75 2.78 -17.28 2.82
C GLY A 75 3.52 -16.94 1.52
N ASP A 76 2.79 -17.00 0.40
CA ASP A 76 3.33 -16.74 -0.93
C ASP A 76 3.45 -15.25 -1.29
N ALA A 77 3.29 -14.33 -0.32
CA ALA A 77 3.28 -12.89 -0.59
C ALA A 77 4.49 -12.40 -1.40
N LEU A 78 5.71 -12.80 -1.01
CA LEU A 78 6.93 -12.36 -1.70
C LEU A 78 7.00 -12.87 -3.14
N LYS A 79 6.59 -14.12 -3.36
CA LYS A 79 6.49 -14.69 -4.71
C LYS A 79 5.47 -13.93 -5.54
N ASN A 80 4.29 -13.67 -4.97
CA ASN A 80 3.23 -12.91 -5.63
C ASN A 80 3.71 -11.51 -6.02
N ILE A 81 4.42 -10.81 -5.14
CA ILE A 81 4.99 -9.48 -5.42
C ILE A 81 6.00 -9.54 -6.56
N GLU A 82 6.94 -10.50 -6.53
CA GLU A 82 7.99 -10.64 -7.54
C GLU A 82 7.40 -10.91 -8.95
N GLU A 83 6.39 -11.78 -9.02
CA GLU A 83 5.70 -12.15 -10.27
C GLU A 83 4.66 -11.10 -10.72
N SER A 84 4.37 -10.09 -9.89
CA SER A 84 3.33 -9.09 -10.17
C SER A 84 3.79 -7.96 -11.09
N ARG A 85 2.81 -7.13 -11.47
CA ARG A 85 3.01 -5.85 -12.18
C ARG A 85 3.37 -4.67 -11.25
N LEU A 86 3.60 -4.91 -9.97
CA LEU A 86 4.05 -3.86 -9.06
C LEU A 86 5.49 -3.47 -9.40
N GLU A 87 5.74 -2.18 -9.58
CA GLU A 87 7.08 -1.63 -9.64
C GLU A 87 7.75 -1.76 -8.27
N LYS A 88 7.05 -1.29 -7.21
CA LYS A 88 7.46 -1.43 -5.81
C LYS A 88 6.26 -1.57 -4.89
N LEU A 89 6.47 -2.29 -3.78
CA LEU A 89 5.62 -2.30 -2.60
C LEU A 89 6.34 -1.52 -1.49
N ILE A 90 5.73 -0.43 -1.05
CA ILE A 90 6.20 0.41 0.04
C ILE A 90 5.40 0.03 1.29
N VAL A 91 6.11 -0.31 2.36
CA VAL A 91 5.54 -0.68 3.66
C VAL A 91 6.14 0.18 4.77
N THR A 92 5.56 0.18 5.96
CA THR A 92 6.25 0.73 7.14
C THR A 92 7.02 -0.37 7.90
N ASN A 93 7.90 0.04 8.82
CA ASN A 93 8.55 -0.86 9.77
C ASN A 93 7.68 -1.20 11.01
N THR A 94 6.35 -1.06 10.93
CA THR A 94 5.43 -1.53 12.00
C THR A 94 5.49 -3.04 12.23
N LEU A 95 5.93 -3.80 11.22
CA LEU A 95 6.42 -5.17 11.35
C LEU A 95 7.87 -5.24 10.84
N PRO A 96 8.70 -6.20 11.31
CA PRO A 96 10.06 -6.37 10.81
C PRO A 96 10.08 -6.71 9.32
N GLN A 97 10.79 -5.91 8.51
CA GLN A 97 10.84 -6.08 7.05
C GLN A 97 12.21 -6.47 6.49
N ALA A 98 13.26 -6.50 7.33
CA ALA A 98 14.63 -6.71 6.87
C ALA A 98 14.82 -8.02 6.10
N GLU A 99 14.13 -9.09 6.50
CA GLU A 99 14.17 -10.36 5.77
C GLU A 99 13.42 -10.29 4.44
N ASN A 100 12.26 -9.63 4.41
CA ASN A 100 11.45 -9.46 3.20
C ASN A 100 12.21 -8.66 2.13
N GLN A 101 12.88 -7.56 2.53
CA GLN A 101 13.73 -6.78 1.63
C GLN A 101 14.91 -7.59 1.06
N ARG A 102 15.51 -8.48 1.87
CA ARG A 102 16.59 -9.36 1.41
C ARG A 102 16.09 -10.40 0.40
N LYS A 103 14.90 -10.95 0.61
CA LYS A 103 14.30 -11.98 -0.26
C LYS A 103 13.73 -11.40 -1.56
N CYS A 104 13.34 -10.13 -1.57
CA CYS A 104 12.70 -9.45 -2.70
C CYS A 104 13.40 -8.10 -2.96
N PRO A 105 14.69 -8.12 -3.35
CA PRO A 105 15.52 -6.92 -3.44
C PRO A 105 15.03 -5.98 -4.53
N GLY A 106 14.93 -4.68 -4.22
CA GLY A 106 14.50 -3.64 -5.16
C GLY A 106 12.98 -3.51 -5.35
N LYS A 107 12.20 -4.52 -4.93
CA LYS A 107 10.72 -4.49 -4.95
C LYS A 107 10.11 -3.96 -3.65
N ILE A 108 10.73 -4.21 -2.50
CA ILE A 108 10.20 -3.79 -1.19
C ILE A 108 10.99 -2.59 -0.64
N GLU A 109 10.29 -1.49 -0.39
CA GLU A 109 10.81 -0.32 0.32
C GLU A 109 10.13 -0.15 1.67
N VAL A 110 10.87 0.38 2.64
CA VAL A 110 10.41 0.50 4.02
C VAL A 110 10.51 1.95 4.47
N ILE A 111 9.40 2.51 4.90
CA ILE A 111 9.32 3.80 5.58
C ILE A 111 9.45 3.57 7.08
N ASP A 112 10.44 4.21 7.70
CA ASP A 112 10.59 4.20 9.15
C ASP A 112 9.55 5.13 9.79
N VAL A 113 8.75 4.58 10.72
CA VAL A 113 7.78 5.34 11.52
C VAL A 113 8.24 5.54 12.97
N GLY A 114 9.46 5.14 13.32
CA GLY A 114 10.03 5.24 14.66
C GLY A 114 10.05 6.66 15.21
N ASN A 115 10.39 7.65 14.39
CA ASN A 115 10.37 9.06 14.80
C ASN A 115 8.96 9.54 15.14
N VAL A 116 7.95 9.13 14.36
CA VAL A 116 6.54 9.45 14.62
C VAL A 116 6.10 8.84 15.95
N LEU A 117 6.39 7.56 16.16
CA LEU A 117 6.02 6.86 17.40
C LEU A 117 6.74 7.45 18.63
N GLY A 118 8.02 7.77 18.51
CA GLY A 118 8.80 8.43 19.56
C GLY A 118 8.22 9.79 19.95
N GLU A 119 7.83 10.59 18.96
CA GLU A 119 7.21 11.90 19.20
C GLU A 119 5.80 11.79 19.79
N VAL A 120 5.01 10.77 19.41
CA VAL A 120 3.73 10.46 20.06
C VAL A 120 3.93 10.16 21.54
N ILE A 121 4.90 9.31 21.88
CA ILE A 121 5.21 8.95 23.28
C ILE A 121 5.65 10.20 24.05
N ARG A 122 6.57 11.00 23.48
CA ARG A 122 7.07 12.24 24.10
C ARG A 122 5.92 13.21 24.39
N ARG A 123 5.07 13.50 23.40
CA ARG A 123 3.94 14.43 23.54
C ARG A 123 2.93 13.94 24.56
N SER A 124 2.60 12.64 24.52
CA SER A 124 1.70 12.01 25.49
C SER A 124 2.22 12.18 26.93
N HIS A 125 3.52 11.94 27.13
CA HIS A 125 4.16 12.09 28.44
C HIS A 125 4.12 13.53 28.98
N TYR A 126 4.34 14.53 28.12
CA TYR A 126 4.34 15.95 28.50
C TYR A 126 2.96 16.64 28.39
N GLY A 127 1.89 15.92 28.04
CA GLY A 127 0.56 16.50 27.86
C GLY A 127 0.44 17.43 26.64
N GLU A 128 1.31 17.28 25.65
CA GLU A 128 1.28 18.05 24.42
C GLU A 128 0.29 17.45 23.41
N SER A 129 -0.20 18.30 22.50
CA SER A 129 -1.11 17.86 21.43
C SER A 129 -0.43 16.87 20.47
N VAL A 130 -0.94 15.63 20.46
CA VAL A 130 -0.58 14.58 19.50
C VAL A 130 -1.18 14.83 18.11
N SER A 131 -2.34 15.51 18.04
CA SER A 131 -3.07 15.73 16.78
C SER A 131 -2.29 16.54 15.74
N LYS A 132 -1.25 17.29 16.16
CA LYS A 132 -0.31 17.93 15.23
C LYS A 132 0.35 16.93 14.27
N LEU A 133 0.68 15.74 14.76
CA LEU A 133 1.37 14.71 13.98
C LEU A 133 0.50 14.07 12.88
N PHE A 134 -0.80 14.34 12.84
CA PHE A 134 -1.68 13.86 11.75
C PHE A 134 -1.50 14.64 10.44
N HIS A 135 -0.80 15.78 10.51
CA HIS A 135 -0.57 16.69 9.41
C HIS A 135 0.92 16.93 9.14
N GLU A 136 1.80 16.60 10.10
CA GLU A 136 3.23 16.90 10.05
C GLU A 136 4.05 15.66 10.43
N VAL A 137 5.09 15.36 9.66
CA VAL A 137 6.08 14.32 10.01
C VAL A 137 7.17 14.98 10.86
N PRO A 138 7.46 14.49 12.08
CA PRO A 138 8.53 15.03 12.90
C PRO A 138 9.88 14.75 12.24
N TYR A 139 10.67 15.81 12.05
CA TYR A 139 12.00 15.79 11.44
C TYR A 139 13.09 16.01 12.50
#